data_AF-A0A8K9X856-F1
#
_entry.id   AF-A0A8K9X856-F1
#
_cell.length_a   1.000
_cell.length_b   1.000
_cell.length_c   1.000
_cell.angle_alpha   90.00
_cell.angle_beta   90.00
_cell.angle_gamma   90.00
#
_symmetry.space_group_name_H-M   'P 1'
#
loop_
_entity.id
_entity.type
_entity.pdbx_description
1 polymer ?
#
loop_
_entity_poly.entity_id
_entity_poly.type
_entity_poly.pdbx_seq_one_letter_code
_entity_poly.pdbx_strand_id
1 'polypeptide(L)'
;LSISLSLCYIPSRHKYPSRLQGPSYSPSQGPSYTPSQGPSYTPSQGPSYTPSQGPSYSPSQGPSYTPSQGPSYTPSQGPSYTPSQGPSYTPSQGPSYTPSQGPSYTPSQGPSYSPSQGPSYTPSQGPSYSPSQGPSYSPSQGPIYTPSQGPSYTPSQGPSYSPSQGPSYTPSQGPSYSPSQGPSYSPSQGPSYTPSQGPSYSPSQGPRYTPSQGPSYTPSQGPSYTPSQGPSYTPSQGPSYTPSQGPSYSPSQGPSYSPSQGPRYTPSQGPSYTPSQGPSYTPSHKARNREPLGPSFSSPAAERIMRQ
;
A
#
# COMPACT_ATOMS: atom_id res chain seq x y z
N LEU A 1 22.61 67.99 -17.45
CA LEU A 1 22.26 66.62 -17.89
C LEU A 1 23.53 65.98 -18.45
N SER A 2 23.80 64.71 -18.09
CA SER A 2 24.98 63.88 -18.47
C SER A 2 26.25 64.21 -17.65
N ILE A 3 27.10 63.34 -17.09
CA ILE A 3 27.50 61.89 -17.23
C ILE A 3 28.11 61.52 -15.82
N SER A 4 27.98 60.34 -15.21
CA SER A 4 28.84 59.14 -15.39
C SER A 4 28.51 58.08 -14.32
N LEU A 5 28.12 56.86 -14.72
CA LEU A 5 28.12 55.68 -13.85
C LEU A 5 29.50 55.01 -13.91
N SER A 6 30.19 54.91 -12.77
CA SER A 6 31.32 53.99 -12.61
C SER A 6 30.80 52.65 -12.08
N LEU A 7 30.88 51.60 -12.91
CA LEU A 7 30.69 50.22 -12.52
C LEU A 7 31.96 49.72 -11.81
N CYS A 8 31.85 49.44 -10.52
CA CYS A 8 32.91 48.80 -9.76
C CYS A 8 32.89 47.28 -10.05
N TYR A 9 33.86 46.82 -10.84
CA TYR A 9 34.12 45.41 -11.12
C TYR A 9 34.90 44.79 -9.95
N ILE A 10 34.31 43.84 -9.22
CA ILE A 10 34.98 43.06 -8.17
C ILE A 10 35.28 41.66 -8.74
N PRO A 11 36.53 41.29 -9.03
CA PRO A 11 36.86 39.92 -9.41
C PRO A 11 36.88 39.02 -8.18
N SER A 12 35.90 38.11 -8.06
CA SER A 12 35.95 37.01 -7.10
C SER A 12 37.03 35.99 -7.54
N ARG A 13 38.15 35.97 -6.81
CA ARG A 13 39.16 34.92 -6.94
C ARG A 13 38.60 33.60 -6.37
N HIS A 14 38.22 32.67 -7.22
CA HIS A 14 38.07 31.27 -6.82
C HIS A 14 39.44 30.67 -6.49
N LYS A 15 39.78 30.64 -5.20
CA LYS A 15 40.73 29.67 -4.66
C LYS A 15 40.05 28.30 -4.70
N TYR A 16 40.53 27.38 -5.54
CA TYR A 16 40.24 25.96 -5.38
C TYR A 16 40.89 25.49 -4.06
N PRO A 17 40.15 24.99 -3.06
CA PRO A 17 40.80 24.36 -1.92
C PRO A 17 41.20 22.93 -2.32
N SER A 18 42.50 22.71 -2.16
CA SER A 18 43.23 21.47 -1.91
C SER A 18 42.41 20.24 -1.52
N ARG A 19 42.82 19.05 -2.01
CA ARG A 19 42.35 17.74 -1.54
C ARG A 19 42.40 17.67 0.00
N LEU A 20 41.27 17.81 0.66
CA LEU A 20 41.15 17.51 2.09
C LEU A 20 41.04 16.00 2.24
N GLN A 21 42.15 15.36 2.58
CA GLN A 21 42.24 13.92 2.87
C GLN A 21 41.72 13.56 4.27
N GLY A 22 41.25 14.55 5.04
CA GLY A 22 40.72 14.40 6.40
C GLY A 22 39.26 14.86 6.54
N PRO A 23 38.71 14.83 7.77
CA PRO A 23 37.36 15.31 8.05
C PRO A 23 37.16 16.76 7.59
N SER A 24 36.06 17.04 6.90
CA SER A 24 35.69 18.39 6.45
C SER A 24 34.64 19.02 7.37
N TYR A 25 34.88 20.26 7.81
CA TYR A 25 33.92 21.07 8.57
C TYR A 25 33.76 22.42 7.88
N SER A 26 32.56 22.73 7.36
CA SER A 26 32.34 23.94 6.55
C SER A 26 30.90 24.43 6.62
N PRO A 27 30.52 25.13 7.72
CA PRO A 27 29.22 25.78 7.82
C PRO A 27 29.13 26.99 6.89
N SER A 28 27.96 27.18 6.25
CA SER A 28 27.70 28.33 5.36
C SER A 28 26.34 28.99 5.63
N GLN A 29 26.30 30.31 5.49
CA GLN A 29 25.06 31.10 5.50
C GLN A 29 24.44 31.23 4.10
N GLY A 30 25.21 30.91 3.05
CA GLY A 30 24.76 30.92 1.65
C GLY A 30 24.93 29.56 0.99
N PRO A 31 24.99 29.50 -0.35
CA PRO A 31 25.32 28.26 -1.05
C PRO A 31 26.63 27.63 -0.54
N SER A 32 26.66 26.30 -0.41
CA SER A 32 27.85 25.54 0.03
C SER A 32 28.24 24.47 -0.98
N TYR A 33 29.54 24.35 -1.24
CA TYR A 33 30.15 23.30 -2.08
C TYR A 33 31.37 22.73 -1.36
N THR A 34 31.26 21.50 -0.85
CA THR A 34 32.22 20.95 0.12
C THR A 34 32.49 19.45 -0.11
N PRO A 35 33.18 19.09 -1.21
CA PRO A 35 33.55 17.72 -1.48
C PRO A 35 34.55 17.19 -0.43
N SER A 36 34.37 15.95 0.02
CA SER A 36 35.28 15.29 0.97
C SER A 36 35.61 13.86 0.56
N GLN A 37 36.85 13.42 0.86
CA GLN A 37 37.26 12.02 0.74
C GLN A 37 37.08 11.26 2.08
N GLY A 38 37.00 11.99 3.20
CA GLY A 38 36.76 11.45 4.53
C GLY A 38 35.37 11.83 5.05
N PRO A 39 35.14 11.76 6.38
CA PRO A 39 33.91 12.27 6.98
C PRO A 39 33.64 13.74 6.61
N SER A 40 32.38 14.12 6.45
CA SER A 40 31.98 15.50 6.12
C SER A 40 30.89 16.01 7.06
N TYR A 41 31.03 17.25 7.52
CA TYR A 41 30.05 17.99 8.34
C TYR A 41 29.85 19.40 7.76
N THR A 42 28.72 19.61 7.07
CA THR A 42 28.52 20.82 6.23
C THR A 42 27.12 21.42 6.37
N PRO A 43 26.79 22.03 7.52
CA PRO A 43 25.52 22.73 7.70
C PRO A 43 25.40 23.95 6.77
N SER A 44 24.22 24.15 6.19
CA SER A 44 23.95 25.29 5.31
C SER A 44 22.60 25.95 5.60
N GLN A 45 22.55 27.28 5.54
CA GLN A 45 21.28 28.02 5.48
C GLN A 45 20.78 28.19 4.03
N GLY A 46 21.68 28.09 3.04
CA GLY A 46 21.35 28.12 1.61
C GLY A 46 21.39 26.73 0.97
N PRO A 47 21.35 26.62 -0.36
CA PRO A 47 21.55 25.36 -1.07
C PRO A 47 22.88 24.69 -0.71
N SER A 48 22.90 23.36 -0.61
CA SER A 48 24.11 22.60 -0.25
C SER A 48 24.43 21.52 -1.27
N TYR A 49 25.71 21.40 -1.63
CA TYR A 49 26.27 20.33 -2.44
C TYR A 49 27.48 19.73 -1.71
N THR A 50 27.30 18.53 -1.13
CA THR A 50 28.31 17.87 -0.28
C THR A 50 28.53 16.40 -0.70
N PRO A 51 29.26 16.13 -1.78
CA PRO A 51 29.63 14.75 -2.11
C PRO A 51 30.71 14.25 -1.16
N SER A 52 30.57 13.00 -0.69
CA SER A 52 31.52 12.38 0.22
C SER A 52 31.84 10.93 -0.16
N GLN A 53 33.10 10.50 0.01
CA GLN A 53 33.46 9.08 -0.03
C GLN A 53 33.31 8.41 1.36
N GLY A 54 33.31 9.20 2.43
CA GLY A 54 33.07 8.75 3.80
C GLY A 54 31.66 9.08 4.31
N PRO A 55 31.43 8.93 5.62
CA PRO A 55 30.19 9.39 6.25
C PRO A 55 29.91 10.87 5.98
N SER A 56 28.64 11.24 5.77
CA SER A 56 28.25 12.64 5.52
C SER A 56 27.14 13.09 6.46
N TYR A 57 27.28 14.30 7.00
CA TYR A 57 26.27 15.01 7.77
C TYR A 57 26.09 16.42 7.20
N SER A 58 24.98 16.66 6.50
CA SER A 58 24.80 17.88 5.70
C SER A 58 23.40 18.48 5.85
N PRO A 59 23.04 19.01 7.04
CA PRO A 59 21.75 19.64 7.25
C PRO A 59 21.64 20.94 6.45
N SER A 60 20.47 21.21 5.88
CA SER A 60 20.24 22.39 5.04
C SER A 60 18.86 23.02 5.27
N GLN A 61 18.77 24.35 5.32
CA GLN A 61 17.48 25.04 5.22
C GLN A 61 17.03 25.18 3.75
N GLY A 62 17.97 25.20 2.81
CA GLY A 62 17.68 25.18 1.37
C GLY A 62 17.71 23.78 0.75
N PRO A 63 17.62 23.69 -0.59
CA PRO A 63 17.80 22.43 -1.30
C PRO A 63 19.14 21.75 -0.97
N SER A 64 19.15 20.42 -0.85
CA SER A 64 20.37 19.66 -0.54
C SER A 64 20.64 18.56 -1.56
N TYR A 65 21.91 18.43 -1.94
CA TYR A 65 22.45 17.36 -2.77
C TYR A 65 23.67 16.74 -2.08
N THR A 66 23.52 15.54 -1.52
CA THR A 66 24.56 14.90 -0.69
C THR A 66 24.77 13.42 -1.08
N PRO A 67 25.44 13.12 -2.21
CA PRO A 67 25.83 11.77 -2.53
C PRO A 67 26.91 11.27 -1.57
N SER A 68 26.79 10.03 -1.09
CA SER A 68 27.81 9.41 -0.26
C SER A 68 28.08 7.95 -0.64
N GLN A 69 29.34 7.52 -0.54
CA GLN A 69 29.66 6.08 -0.54
C GLN A 69 29.51 5.46 0.86
N GLY A 70 29.54 6.28 1.91
CA GLY A 70 29.32 5.87 3.29
C GLY A 70 27.90 6.18 3.78
N PRO A 71 27.67 6.08 5.11
CA PRO A 71 26.42 6.52 5.72
C PRO A 71 26.14 8.00 5.47
N SER A 72 24.88 8.36 5.23
CA SER A 72 24.48 9.74 4.97
C SER A 72 23.35 10.21 5.90
N TYR A 73 23.48 11.41 6.44
CA TYR A 73 22.47 12.10 7.25
C TYR A 73 22.25 13.50 6.70
N THR A 74 21.11 13.72 6.03
CA THR A 74 20.84 14.95 5.27
C THR A 74 19.42 15.49 5.54
N PRO A 75 19.16 16.09 6.71
CA PRO A 75 17.92 16.80 6.95
C PRO A 75 17.82 18.04 6.06
N SER A 76 16.65 18.28 5.47
CA SER A 76 16.39 19.49 4.70
C SER A 76 15.02 20.11 4.99
N GLN A 77 14.92 21.44 5.00
CA GLN A 77 13.62 22.12 4.88
C GLN A 77 13.20 22.30 3.41
N GLY A 78 14.14 22.22 2.47
CA GLY A 78 13.89 22.25 1.03
C GLY A 78 13.81 20.86 0.42
N PRO A 79 13.88 20.76 -0.92
CA PRO A 79 14.04 19.49 -1.61
C PRO A 79 15.38 18.82 -1.26
N SER A 80 15.40 17.49 -1.14
CA SER A 80 16.61 16.73 -0.83
C SER A 80 16.88 15.63 -1.86
N TYR A 81 18.14 15.49 -2.25
CA TYR A 81 18.63 14.41 -3.10
C TYR A 81 19.88 13.78 -2.45
N THR A 82 19.73 12.56 -1.91
CA THR A 82 20.76 11.91 -1.10
C THR A 82 20.97 10.44 -1.51
N PRO A 83 21.66 10.18 -2.64
CA PRO A 83 22.10 8.83 -2.98
C PRO A 83 23.14 8.32 -2.00
N SER A 84 23.02 7.07 -1.56
CA SER A 84 24.04 6.46 -0.71
C SER A 84 24.32 5.00 -1.09
N GLN A 85 25.58 4.56 -1.01
CA GLN A 85 25.90 3.13 -0.98
C GLN A 85 25.76 2.54 0.43
N GLY A 86 25.80 3.36 1.47
CA GLY A 86 25.59 2.98 2.85
C GLY A 86 24.15 3.27 3.32
N PRO A 87 23.91 3.18 4.65
CA PRO A 87 22.66 3.60 5.25
C PRO A 87 22.38 5.09 4.98
N SER A 88 21.12 5.45 4.73
CA SER A 88 20.72 6.83 4.51
C SER A 88 19.59 7.28 5.43
N TYR A 89 19.71 8.49 5.97
CA TYR A 89 18.69 9.16 6.75
C TYR A 89 18.44 10.56 6.17
N THR A 90 17.28 10.78 5.56
CA THR A 90 16.98 12.02 4.81
C THR A 90 15.58 12.57 5.12
N PRO A 91 15.35 13.15 6.31
CA PRO A 91 14.12 13.87 6.59
C PRO A 91 14.03 15.13 5.75
N SER A 92 12.85 15.40 5.20
CA SER A 92 12.61 16.56 4.35
C SER A 92 11.25 17.20 4.63
N GLN A 93 11.19 18.54 4.64
CA GLN A 93 9.88 19.23 4.50
C GLN A 93 9.47 19.35 3.03
N GLY A 94 10.43 19.42 2.11
CA GLY A 94 10.18 19.40 0.66
C GLY A 94 10.16 17.98 0.08
N PRO A 95 10.13 17.84 -1.26
CA PRO A 95 10.30 16.55 -1.93
C PRO A 95 11.63 15.89 -1.57
N SER A 96 11.65 14.56 -1.47
CA SER A 96 12.87 13.80 -1.15
C SER A 96 13.14 12.68 -2.14
N TYR A 97 14.40 12.54 -2.54
CA TYR A 97 14.91 11.46 -3.39
C TYR A 97 16.14 10.81 -2.74
N THR A 98 16.00 9.60 -2.24
CA THR A 98 17.01 8.92 -1.43
C THR A 98 17.17 7.46 -1.86
N PRO A 99 17.86 7.19 -2.99
CA PRO A 99 18.22 5.84 -3.35
C PRO A 99 19.35 5.34 -2.46
N SER A 100 19.23 4.12 -1.94
CA SER A 100 20.25 3.51 -1.08
C SER A 100 20.53 2.05 -1.45
N GLN A 101 21.79 1.63 -1.37
CA GLN A 101 22.13 0.20 -1.33
C GLN A 101 22.04 -0.38 0.09
N GLY A 102 22.07 0.46 1.12
CA GLY A 102 21.88 0.08 2.51
C GLY A 102 20.44 0.33 2.98
N PRO A 103 20.19 0.30 4.30
CA PRO A 103 18.92 0.72 4.87
C PRO A 103 18.62 2.19 4.58
N SER A 104 17.35 2.53 4.34
CA SER A 104 16.92 3.90 4.07
C SER A 104 15.82 4.35 5.04
N TYR A 105 15.93 5.59 5.52
CA TYR A 105 14.92 6.27 6.34
C TYR A 105 14.66 7.68 5.77
N THR A 106 13.52 7.86 5.11
CA THR A 106 13.20 9.09 4.35
C THR A 106 11.80 9.63 4.68
N PRO A 107 11.58 10.20 5.87
CA PRO A 107 10.35 10.93 6.18
C PRO A 107 10.26 12.20 5.35
N SER A 108 9.08 12.48 4.81
CA SER A 108 8.87 13.67 3.98
C SER A 108 7.50 14.30 4.20
N GLN A 109 7.40 15.62 4.32
CA GLN A 109 6.10 16.30 4.19
C GLN A 109 5.68 16.43 2.71
N GLY A 110 6.64 16.46 1.79
CA GLY A 110 6.39 16.43 0.34
C GLY A 110 6.42 15.01 -0.24
N PRO A 111 6.36 14.88 -1.58
CA PRO A 111 6.56 13.61 -2.26
C PRO A 111 7.89 12.94 -1.88
N SER A 112 7.89 11.61 -1.77
CA SER A 112 9.09 10.85 -1.42
C SER A 112 9.39 9.73 -2.41
N TYR A 113 10.65 9.60 -2.81
CA TYR A 113 11.17 8.52 -3.64
C TYR A 113 12.38 7.90 -2.95
N SER A 114 12.25 6.69 -2.39
CA SER A 114 13.34 6.03 -1.66
C SER A 114 13.46 4.54 -1.99
N PRO A 115 14.03 4.20 -3.16
CA PRO A 115 14.36 2.82 -3.47
C PRO A 115 15.54 2.35 -2.61
N SER A 116 15.46 1.12 -2.12
CA SER A 116 16.47 0.55 -1.23
C SER A 116 16.78 -0.91 -1.59
N GLN A 117 18.04 -1.32 -1.57
CA GLN A 117 18.38 -2.75 -1.53
C GLN A 117 18.28 -3.31 -0.10
N GLY A 118 18.36 -2.47 0.92
CA GLY A 118 18.12 -2.84 2.31
C GLY A 118 16.68 -2.61 2.75
N PRO A 119 16.42 -2.66 4.07
CA PRO A 119 15.16 -2.18 4.64
C PRO A 119 14.86 -0.73 4.25
N SER A 120 13.57 -0.40 4.14
CA SER A 120 13.13 0.97 3.82
C SER A 120 12.04 1.45 4.76
N TYR A 121 12.18 2.68 5.26
CA TYR A 121 11.21 3.38 6.08
C TYR A 121 10.91 4.77 5.46
N THR A 122 9.75 4.91 4.83
CA THR A 122 9.40 6.13 4.07
C THR A 122 8.00 6.66 4.40
N PRO A 123 7.80 7.27 5.59
CA PRO A 123 6.59 8.03 5.87
C PRO A 123 6.49 9.25 4.97
N SER A 124 5.30 9.51 4.43
CA SER A 124 5.07 10.74 3.68
C SER A 124 3.68 11.35 3.93
N GLN A 125 3.58 12.68 3.95
CA GLN A 125 2.27 13.33 3.80
C GLN A 125 1.85 13.45 2.34
N GLY A 126 2.80 13.39 1.40
CA GLY A 126 2.55 13.40 -0.04
C GLY A 126 2.57 12.00 -0.66
N PRO A 127 2.66 11.90 -1.99
CA PRO A 127 2.86 10.63 -2.68
C PRO A 127 4.19 9.97 -2.28
N SER A 128 4.19 8.64 -2.13
CA SER A 128 5.38 7.87 -1.76
C SER A 128 5.67 6.74 -2.75
N TYR A 129 6.92 6.65 -3.19
CA TYR A 129 7.47 5.55 -3.99
C TYR A 129 8.68 4.94 -3.28
N SER A 130 8.55 3.73 -2.75
CA SER A 130 9.61 3.11 -1.93
C SER A 130 9.73 1.61 -2.17
N PRO A 131 10.26 1.20 -3.34
CA PRO A 131 10.57 -0.21 -3.59
C PRO A 131 11.74 -0.66 -2.72
N SER A 132 11.68 -1.89 -2.24
CA SER A 132 12.73 -2.45 -1.39
C SER A 132 13.00 -3.93 -1.69
N GLN A 133 14.27 -4.36 -1.68
CA GLN A 133 14.58 -5.80 -1.62
C GLN A 133 14.48 -6.35 -0.18
N GLY A 134 14.53 -5.48 0.82
CA GLY A 134 14.31 -5.83 2.22
C GLY A 134 12.87 -5.55 2.69
N PRO A 135 12.64 -5.56 4.02
CA PRO A 135 11.39 -5.13 4.61
C PRO A 135 11.07 -3.67 4.30
N SER A 136 9.80 -3.36 4.04
CA SER A 136 9.33 -2.01 3.75
C SER A 136 8.27 -1.54 4.76
N TYR A 137 8.44 -0.32 5.26
CA TYR A 137 7.45 0.40 6.06
C TYR A 137 7.22 1.78 5.44
N SER A 138 6.04 2.03 4.89
CA SER A 138 5.78 3.26 4.13
C SER A 138 4.35 3.75 4.32
N PRO A 139 4.03 4.35 5.48
CA PRO A 139 2.73 4.97 5.70
C PRO A 139 2.64 6.28 4.92
N SER A 140 1.48 6.58 4.35
CA SER A 140 1.29 7.90 3.73
C SER A 140 -0.15 8.39 3.68
N GLN A 141 -0.31 9.73 3.70
CA GLN A 141 -1.61 10.37 3.47
C GLN A 141 -1.95 10.44 1.96
N GLY A 142 -0.93 10.45 1.10
CA GLY A 142 -1.10 10.43 -0.36
C GLY A 142 -1.05 9.02 -0.97
N PRO A 143 -1.05 8.93 -2.31
CA PRO A 143 -0.87 7.68 -3.04
C PRO A 143 0.45 6.98 -2.73
N ILE A 144 0.46 5.65 -2.69
CA ILE A 144 1.64 4.86 -2.32
C ILE A 144 1.95 3.78 -3.36
N TYR A 145 3.22 3.64 -3.72
CA TYR A 145 3.77 2.55 -4.51
C TYR A 145 4.98 1.92 -3.80
N THR A 146 4.82 0.71 -3.28
CA THR A 146 5.79 0.07 -2.36
C THR A 146 5.99 -1.43 -2.60
N PRO A 147 6.53 -1.83 -3.78
CA PRO A 147 6.94 -3.21 -3.99
C PRO A 147 8.01 -3.64 -2.99
N SER A 148 7.89 -4.85 -2.46
CA SER A 148 8.90 -5.40 -1.57
C SER A 148 9.18 -6.88 -1.85
N GLN A 149 10.45 -7.30 -1.83
CA GLN A 149 10.77 -8.74 -1.75
C GLN A 149 10.64 -9.27 -0.31
N GLY A 150 10.69 -8.39 0.69
CA GLY A 150 10.50 -8.72 2.09
C GLY A 150 9.06 -8.47 2.56
N PRO A 151 8.83 -8.52 3.89
CA PRO A 151 7.59 -8.08 4.50
C PRO A 151 7.28 -6.61 4.21
N SER A 152 6.01 -6.28 4.02
CA SER A 152 5.57 -4.92 3.69
C SER A 152 4.47 -4.42 4.64
N TYR A 153 4.61 -3.19 5.13
CA TYR A 153 3.62 -2.47 5.94
C TYR A 153 3.35 -1.09 5.33
N THR A 154 2.18 -0.92 4.72
CA THR A 154 1.90 0.23 3.82
C THR A 154 0.52 0.87 4.03
N PRO A 155 0.20 1.40 5.23
CA PRO A 155 -1.05 2.10 5.45
C PRO A 155 -1.17 3.35 4.57
N SER A 156 -2.33 3.55 3.96
CA SER A 156 -2.61 4.74 3.15
C SER A 156 -3.98 5.37 3.45
N GLN A 157 -4.06 6.70 3.39
CA GLN A 157 -5.36 7.37 3.19
C GLN A 157 -5.73 7.47 1.70
N GLY A 158 -4.75 7.42 0.81
CA GLY A 158 -4.94 7.47 -0.64
C GLY A 158 -4.98 6.07 -1.28
N PRO A 159 -4.86 6.01 -2.62
CA PRO A 159 -4.67 4.76 -3.34
C PRO A 159 -3.35 4.07 -2.95
N SER A 160 -3.36 2.75 -2.81
CA SER A 160 -2.17 1.98 -2.45
C SER A 160 -1.89 0.83 -3.43
N TYR A 161 -0.63 0.73 -3.87
CA TYR A 161 -0.08 -0.37 -4.65
C TYR A 161 1.12 -0.97 -3.91
N SER A 162 0.95 -2.15 -3.32
CA SER A 162 1.91 -2.75 -2.37
C SER A 162 2.11 -4.26 -2.60
N PRO A 163 2.66 -4.68 -3.75
CA PRO A 163 2.98 -6.10 -3.97
C PRO A 163 4.14 -6.54 -3.07
N SER A 164 4.06 -7.76 -2.55
CA SER A 164 5.11 -8.33 -1.69
C SER A 164 5.38 -9.81 -1.97
N GLN A 165 6.64 -10.25 -1.95
CA GLN A 165 6.95 -11.69 -1.87
C GLN A 165 6.84 -12.22 -0.43
N GLY A 166 6.91 -11.36 0.57
CA GLY A 166 6.71 -11.69 1.97
C GLY A 166 5.28 -11.44 2.46
N PRO A 167 5.07 -11.47 3.79
CA PRO A 167 3.82 -11.03 4.41
C PRO A 167 3.51 -9.57 4.08
N SER A 168 2.24 -9.25 3.86
CA SER A 168 1.79 -7.90 3.51
C SER A 168 0.71 -7.40 4.48
N TYR A 169 0.87 -6.16 4.93
CA TYR A 169 -0.13 -5.40 5.71
C TYR A 169 -0.41 -4.06 5.02
N THR A 170 -1.55 -3.94 4.34
CA THR A 170 -1.92 -2.74 3.56
C THR A 170 -3.33 -2.24 3.86
N PRO A 171 -3.57 -1.59 5.01
CA PRO A 171 -4.79 -0.84 5.24
C PRO A 171 -4.90 0.36 4.30
N SER A 172 -6.08 0.61 3.77
CA SER A 172 -6.30 1.75 2.87
C SER A 172 -7.68 2.38 3.05
N GLN A 173 -7.75 3.71 3.12
CA GLN A 173 -9.04 4.41 2.95
C GLN A 173 -9.41 4.52 1.46
N GLY A 174 -8.42 4.58 0.57
CA GLY A 174 -8.61 4.57 -0.88
C GLY A 174 -8.62 3.16 -1.50
N PRO A 175 -8.65 3.08 -2.84
CA PRO A 175 -8.46 1.82 -3.57
C PRO A 175 -7.14 1.14 -3.21
N SER A 176 -7.13 -0.19 -3.13
CA SER A 176 -5.96 -0.97 -2.74
C SER A 176 -5.67 -2.12 -3.71
N TYR A 177 -4.40 -2.26 -4.09
CA TYR A 177 -3.85 -3.38 -4.83
C TYR A 177 -2.65 -3.96 -4.07
N SER A 178 -2.83 -5.11 -3.43
CA SER A 178 -1.80 -5.73 -2.57
C SER A 178 -1.67 -7.24 -2.79
N PRO A 179 -1.10 -7.70 -3.92
CA PRO A 179 -0.73 -9.09 -4.11
C PRO A 179 0.36 -9.52 -3.13
N SER A 180 0.29 -10.76 -2.64
CA SER A 180 1.33 -11.32 -1.79
C SER A 180 1.60 -12.80 -2.07
N GLN A 181 2.86 -13.24 -2.04
CA GLN A 181 3.15 -14.68 -1.96
C GLN A 181 3.03 -15.21 -0.53
N GLY A 182 3.14 -14.33 0.48
CA GLY A 182 2.94 -14.66 1.88
C GLY A 182 1.51 -14.41 2.36
N PRO A 183 1.30 -14.43 3.68
CA PRO A 183 0.05 -13.99 4.31
C PRO A 183 -0.25 -12.52 3.98
N SER A 184 -1.53 -12.21 3.76
CA SER A 184 -1.99 -10.86 3.42
C SER A 184 -3.05 -10.36 4.39
N TYR A 185 -2.87 -9.14 4.90
CA TYR A 185 -3.86 -8.38 5.65
C TYR A 185 -4.09 -7.02 4.99
N SER A 186 -5.25 -6.82 4.36
CA SER A 186 -5.50 -5.63 3.52
C SER A 186 -6.92 -5.07 3.67
N PRO A 187 -7.28 -4.50 4.83
CA PRO A 187 -8.58 -3.87 5.02
C PRO A 187 -8.69 -2.60 4.15
N SER A 188 -9.86 -2.38 3.54
CA SER A 188 -10.08 -1.19 2.71
C SER A 188 -11.46 -0.55 2.91
N GLN A 189 -11.55 0.78 2.85
CA GLN A 189 -12.84 1.45 2.65
C GLN A 189 -13.22 1.54 1.16
N GLY A 190 -12.23 1.53 0.27
CA GLY A 190 -12.42 1.59 -1.18
C GLY A 190 -12.47 0.21 -1.83
N PRO A 191 -12.40 0.15 -3.17
CA PRO A 191 -12.22 -1.09 -3.91
C PRO A 191 -10.90 -1.78 -3.55
N SER A 192 -10.90 -3.11 -3.44
CA SER A 192 -9.71 -3.87 -3.08
C SER A 192 -9.43 -5.06 -4.01
N TYR A 193 -8.16 -5.21 -4.37
CA TYR A 193 -7.61 -6.34 -5.12
C TYR A 193 -6.43 -6.95 -4.35
N THR A 194 -6.64 -8.12 -3.75
CA THR A 194 -5.70 -8.71 -2.79
C THR A 194 -5.45 -10.22 -3.02
N PRO A 195 -4.84 -10.62 -4.16
CA PRO A 195 -4.47 -12.02 -4.36
C PRO A 195 -3.41 -12.45 -3.36
N SER A 196 -3.50 -13.69 -2.88
CA SER A 196 -2.48 -14.25 -2.00
C SER A 196 -2.22 -15.73 -2.28
N GLN A 197 -0.95 -16.16 -2.25
CA GLN A 197 -0.66 -17.61 -2.15
C GLN A 197 -0.80 -18.13 -0.71
N GLY A 198 -0.66 -17.25 0.28
CA GLY A 198 -0.87 -17.56 1.69
C GLY A 198 -2.30 -17.30 2.17
N PRO A 199 -2.51 -17.36 3.50
CA PRO A 199 -3.75 -16.92 4.11
C PRO A 199 -4.06 -15.44 3.84
N SER A 200 -5.33 -15.11 3.63
CA SER A 200 -5.76 -13.75 3.30
C SER A 200 -6.88 -13.24 4.21
N TYR A 201 -6.72 -12.01 4.71
CA TYR A 201 -7.72 -11.25 5.46
C TYR A 201 -7.84 -9.84 4.85
N SER A 202 -8.96 -9.51 4.20
CA SER A 202 -9.05 -8.21 3.47
C SER A 202 -10.41 -7.51 3.53
N PRO A 203 -11.02 -7.33 4.72
CA PRO A 203 -12.38 -6.79 4.83
C PRO A 203 -12.53 -5.45 4.10
N SER A 204 -13.66 -5.25 3.43
CA SER A 204 -13.85 -4.10 2.53
C SER A 204 -15.22 -3.46 2.68
N GLN A 205 -15.31 -2.12 2.68
CA GLN A 205 -16.60 -1.45 2.46
C GLN A 205 -16.95 -1.37 0.97
N GLY A 206 -15.95 -1.29 0.09
CA GLY A 206 -16.11 -1.26 -1.35
C GLY A 206 -16.12 -2.63 -2.03
N PRO A 207 -16.22 -2.67 -3.37
CA PRO A 207 -16.08 -3.88 -4.17
C PRO A 207 -14.75 -4.59 -3.94
N ARG A 208 -14.74 -5.90 -4.11
CA ARG A 208 -13.57 -6.70 -3.74
C ARG A 208 -13.28 -7.87 -4.67
N TYR A 209 -11.99 -8.10 -4.87
CA TYR A 209 -11.43 -9.27 -5.54
C TYR A 209 -10.26 -9.87 -4.74
N THR A 210 -10.43 -11.06 -4.17
CA THR A 210 -9.42 -11.73 -3.32
C THR A 210 -9.30 -13.22 -3.62
N PRO A 211 -8.60 -13.61 -4.70
CA PRO A 211 -8.19 -14.99 -4.91
C PRO A 211 -7.17 -15.40 -3.85
N SER A 212 -7.29 -16.62 -3.32
CA SER A 212 -6.29 -17.17 -2.41
C SER A 212 -6.01 -18.64 -2.67
N GLN A 213 -4.75 -19.07 -2.60
CA GLN A 213 -4.43 -20.49 -2.50
C GLN A 213 -4.59 -21.02 -1.06
N GLY A 214 -4.48 -20.13 -0.06
CA GLY A 214 -4.67 -20.43 1.34
C GLY A 214 -6.10 -20.18 1.84
N PRO A 215 -6.31 -20.26 3.16
CA PRO A 215 -7.56 -19.84 3.79
C PRO A 215 -7.85 -18.36 3.54
N SER A 216 -9.11 -18.01 3.29
CA SER A 216 -9.52 -16.63 3.11
C SER A 216 -10.64 -16.21 4.06
N TYR A 217 -10.49 -15.01 4.64
CA TYR A 217 -11.52 -14.33 5.43
C TYR A 217 -11.83 -12.99 4.80
N THR A 218 -13.01 -12.90 4.19
CA THR A 218 -13.30 -11.86 3.22
C THR A 218 -14.63 -11.09 3.34
N PRO A 219 -14.97 -10.50 4.52
CA PRO A 219 -16.19 -9.70 4.64
C PRO A 219 -16.24 -8.50 3.67
N SER A 220 -17.42 -8.20 3.14
CA SER A 220 -17.66 -7.00 2.34
C SER A 220 -19.03 -6.37 2.58
N GLN A 221 -19.12 -5.04 2.49
CA GLN A 221 -20.42 -4.35 2.27
C GLN A 221 -20.76 -4.23 0.78
N GLY A 222 -19.76 -4.26 -0.10
CA GLY A 222 -19.92 -4.20 -1.55
C GLY A 222 -19.99 -5.59 -2.20
N PRO A 223 -19.94 -5.65 -3.54
CA PRO A 223 -19.78 -6.89 -4.27
C PRO A 223 -18.46 -7.59 -3.93
N SER A 224 -18.48 -8.91 -3.80
CA SER A 224 -17.29 -9.73 -3.46
C SER A 224 -17.05 -10.85 -4.47
N TYR A 225 -15.80 -10.98 -4.91
CA TYR A 225 -15.30 -12.10 -5.70
C TYR A 225 -14.10 -12.75 -4.98
N THR A 226 -14.29 -13.94 -4.42
CA THR A 226 -13.30 -14.62 -3.57
C THR A 226 -13.13 -16.10 -3.95
N PRO A 227 -12.40 -16.44 -5.04
CA PRO A 227 -11.99 -17.80 -5.28
C PRO A 227 -10.97 -18.25 -4.24
N SER A 228 -11.08 -19.48 -3.74
CA SER A 228 -10.08 -20.05 -2.86
C SER A 228 -9.77 -21.53 -3.17
N GLN A 229 -8.51 -21.94 -3.04
CA GLN A 229 -8.20 -23.38 -2.94
C GLN A 229 -8.34 -23.90 -1.49
N GLY A 230 -8.27 -23.01 -0.50
CA GLY A 230 -8.45 -23.32 0.91
C GLY A 230 -9.88 -23.06 1.41
N PRO A 231 -10.08 -23.12 2.74
CA PRO A 231 -11.33 -22.72 3.36
C PRO A 231 -11.62 -21.23 3.13
N SER A 232 -12.88 -20.87 2.85
CA SER A 232 -13.29 -19.49 2.59
C SER A 232 -14.44 -19.05 3.48
N TYR A 233 -14.32 -17.85 4.07
CA TYR A 233 -15.37 -17.18 4.83
C TYR A 233 -15.66 -15.80 4.21
N THR A 234 -16.76 -15.67 3.45
CA THR A 234 -17.09 -14.49 2.63
C THR A 234 -18.49 -13.93 2.92
N PRO A 235 -18.74 -13.30 4.08
CA PRO A 235 -19.97 -12.56 4.30
C PRO A 235 -20.06 -11.33 3.40
N SER A 236 -21.23 -11.07 2.83
CA SER A 236 -21.44 -9.93 1.94
C SER A 236 -22.80 -9.27 2.17
N GLN A 237 -22.85 -7.93 2.15
CA GLN A 237 -24.13 -7.22 1.95
C GLN A 237 -24.48 -7.09 0.46
N GLY A 238 -23.47 -7.01 -0.42
CA GLY A 238 -23.65 -6.98 -1.86
C GLY A 238 -23.69 -8.40 -2.48
N PRO A 239 -23.70 -8.50 -3.82
CA PRO A 239 -23.56 -9.77 -4.52
C PRO A 239 -22.25 -10.49 -4.16
N SER A 240 -22.29 -11.82 -4.03
CA SER A 240 -21.12 -12.62 -3.68
C SER A 240 -20.85 -13.75 -4.68
N TYR A 241 -19.59 -13.87 -5.11
CA TYR A 241 -19.08 -14.98 -5.92
C TYR A 241 -17.89 -15.63 -5.20
N THR A 242 -18.10 -16.82 -4.61
CA THR A 242 -17.10 -17.50 -3.76
C THR A 242 -16.90 -18.98 -4.15
N PRO A 243 -16.21 -19.28 -5.27
CA PRO A 243 -15.77 -20.63 -5.57
C PRO A 243 -14.74 -21.11 -4.54
N SER A 244 -14.84 -22.36 -4.10
CA SER A 244 -13.82 -22.94 -3.23
C SER A 244 -13.52 -24.40 -3.56
N GLN A 245 -12.27 -24.84 -3.42
CA GLN A 245 -11.97 -26.28 -3.33
C GLN A 245 -12.11 -26.82 -1.89
N GLY A 246 -12.09 -25.93 -0.89
CA GLY A 246 -12.25 -26.26 0.52
C GLY A 246 -13.65 -25.97 1.06
N PRO A 247 -13.83 -26.04 2.40
CA PRO A 247 -15.06 -25.63 3.05
C PRO A 247 -15.39 -24.15 2.79
N SER A 248 -16.66 -23.84 2.53
CA SER A 248 -17.07 -22.46 2.22
C SER A 248 -18.26 -21.99 3.07
N TYR A 249 -18.11 -20.83 3.69
CA TYR A 249 -19.14 -20.10 4.41
C TYR A 249 -19.35 -18.73 3.75
N SER A 250 -20.49 -18.50 3.11
CA SER A 250 -20.73 -17.30 2.29
C SER A 250 -22.15 -16.75 2.43
N PRO A 251 -22.52 -16.20 3.61
CA PRO A 251 -23.81 -15.55 3.78
C PRO A 251 -23.86 -14.25 2.98
N SER A 252 -25.01 -13.97 2.38
CA SER A 252 -25.20 -12.79 1.53
C SER A 252 -26.57 -12.13 1.74
N GLN A 253 -26.63 -10.79 1.76
CA GLN A 253 -27.92 -10.10 1.59
C GLN A 253 -28.29 -9.94 0.11
N GLY A 254 -27.30 -9.84 -0.78
CA GLY A 254 -27.48 -9.83 -2.23
C GLY A 254 -27.49 -11.24 -2.86
N PRO A 255 -27.54 -11.33 -4.20
CA PRO A 255 -27.39 -12.60 -4.90
C PRO A 255 -26.07 -13.31 -4.57
N SER A 256 -26.08 -14.64 -4.49
CA SER A 256 -24.90 -15.44 -4.13
C SER A 256 -24.65 -16.60 -5.09
N TYR A 257 -23.39 -16.79 -5.48
CA TYR A 257 -22.89 -17.92 -6.26
C TYR A 257 -21.63 -18.45 -5.58
N SER A 258 -21.61 -19.69 -5.10
CA SER A 258 -20.44 -20.17 -4.30
C SER A 258 -20.08 -21.65 -4.51
N PRO A 259 -19.84 -22.10 -5.74
CA PRO A 259 -19.58 -23.51 -6.03
C PRO A 259 -18.45 -24.06 -5.15
N SER A 260 -18.59 -25.27 -4.63
CA SER A 260 -17.54 -25.87 -3.81
C SER A 260 -17.33 -27.37 -4.05
N GLN A 261 -16.09 -27.82 -3.91
CA GLN A 261 -15.77 -29.25 -3.75
C GLN A 261 -15.90 -29.73 -2.29
N GLY A 262 -15.82 -28.81 -1.32
CA GLY A 262 -15.94 -29.09 0.12
C GLY A 262 -17.33 -28.80 0.70
N PRO A 263 -17.51 -29.00 2.01
CA PRO A 263 -18.74 -28.65 2.71
C PRO A 263 -19.09 -27.16 2.59
N ARG A 264 -20.38 -26.84 2.57
CA ARG A 264 -20.84 -25.49 2.29
C ARG A 264 -21.99 -25.01 3.16
N TYR A 265 -21.93 -23.73 3.54
CA TYR A 265 -23.02 -22.98 4.15
C TYR A 265 -23.21 -21.61 3.46
N THR A 266 -24.36 -21.39 2.81
CA THR A 266 -24.65 -20.13 2.08
C THR A 266 -26.09 -19.67 2.27
N PRO A 267 -26.40 -19.09 3.43
CA PRO A 267 -27.63 -18.34 3.63
C PRO A 267 -27.67 -17.14 2.69
N SER A 268 -28.83 -16.87 2.12
CA SER A 268 -28.99 -15.70 1.26
C SER A 268 -30.39 -15.11 1.39
N GLN A 269 -30.49 -13.78 1.51
CA GLN A 269 -31.76 -13.06 1.33
C GLN A 269 -32.08 -12.84 -0.17
N GLY A 270 -31.05 -12.81 -1.03
CA GLY A 270 -31.20 -12.78 -2.49
C GLY A 270 -31.20 -14.18 -3.13
N PRO A 271 -31.34 -14.28 -4.46
CA PRO A 271 -31.17 -15.53 -5.20
C PRO A 271 -29.82 -16.19 -4.91
N SER A 272 -29.81 -17.49 -4.67
CA SER A 272 -28.59 -18.25 -4.36
C SER A 272 -28.44 -19.43 -5.30
N TYR A 273 -27.27 -19.58 -5.92
CA TYR A 273 -26.93 -20.71 -6.77
C TYR A 273 -25.74 -21.47 -6.22
N THR A 274 -25.96 -22.76 -5.94
CA THR A 274 -25.07 -23.49 -5.04
C THR A 274 -24.60 -24.90 -5.43
N PRO A 275 -23.93 -25.07 -6.60
CA PRO A 275 -23.36 -26.36 -6.97
C PRO A 275 -22.36 -26.85 -5.92
N SER A 276 -22.41 -28.12 -5.56
CA SER A 276 -21.49 -28.70 -4.59
C SER A 276 -21.27 -30.18 -4.90
N GLN A 277 -20.02 -30.65 -4.76
CA GLN A 277 -19.71 -32.08 -4.68
C GLN A 277 -19.70 -32.59 -3.23
N GLY A 278 -19.66 -31.69 -2.23
CA GLY A 278 -19.79 -31.99 -0.81
C GLY A 278 -21.16 -31.59 -0.20
N PRO A 279 -21.38 -31.82 1.11
CA PRO A 279 -22.62 -31.43 1.79
C PRO A 279 -22.90 -29.92 1.68
N SER A 280 -24.14 -29.54 1.37
CA SER A 280 -24.54 -28.15 1.12
C SER A 280 -25.76 -27.74 1.94
N TYR A 281 -25.65 -26.60 2.62
CA TYR A 281 -26.73 -25.99 3.40
C TYR A 281 -27.04 -24.57 2.89
N THR A 282 -28.28 -24.38 2.42
CA THR A 282 -28.72 -23.10 1.83
C THR A 282 -30.09 -22.66 2.36
N PRO A 283 -30.14 -22.05 3.55
CA PRO A 283 -31.34 -21.36 4.01
C PRO A 283 -31.61 -20.14 3.11
N SER A 284 -32.71 -20.14 2.37
CA SER A 284 -33.18 -18.96 1.63
C SER A 284 -34.48 -18.46 2.26
N HIS A 285 -34.48 -17.21 2.71
CA HIS A 285 -35.74 -16.54 3.03
C HIS A 285 -36.38 -16.15 1.70
N LYS A 286 -37.22 -17.04 1.14
CA LYS A 286 -38.27 -16.54 0.26
C LYS A 286 -39.07 -15.54 1.07
N ALA A 287 -39.18 -14.30 0.60
CA ALA A 287 -40.24 -13.40 1.05
C ALA A 287 -41.54 -14.19 0.94
N ARG A 288 -42.06 -14.61 2.09
CA ARG A 288 -43.34 -15.30 2.18
C ARG A 288 -44.36 -14.21 1.86
N ASN A 289 -44.75 -14.06 0.60
CA ASN A 289 -46.03 -13.43 0.29
C ASN A 289 -47.07 -14.24 1.05
N ARG A 290 -47.44 -13.74 2.24
CA ARG A 290 -48.56 -14.26 3.02
C ARG A 290 -49.79 -13.86 2.23
N GLU A 291 -50.22 -14.74 1.33
CA GLU A 291 -51.61 -14.75 0.89
C GLU A 291 -52.47 -14.95 2.15
N PRO A 292 -53.41 -14.06 2.47
CA PRO A 292 -54.31 -14.31 3.60
C PRO A 292 -55.27 -15.44 3.22
N LEU A 293 -55.17 -16.55 3.95
CA LEU A 293 -56.16 -17.61 3.94
C LEU A 293 -57.48 -17.11 4.55
N GLY A 294 -58.56 -17.23 3.78
CA GLY A 294 -59.89 -17.61 4.30
C GLY A 294 -61.09 -17.02 3.54
N PRO A 295 -62.29 -17.62 3.62
CA PRO A 295 -62.64 -18.92 4.23
C PRO A 295 -63.34 -19.90 3.27
N SER A 296 -63.31 -21.15 3.69
CA SER A 296 -64.14 -22.27 3.24
C SER A 296 -65.65 -22.00 3.33
N PHE A 297 -66.41 -22.34 2.30
CA PHE A 297 -67.79 -22.82 2.44
C PHE A 297 -68.12 -23.91 1.40
N SER A 298 -68.49 -25.08 1.93
CA SER A 298 -69.50 -26.06 1.45
C SER A 298 -69.34 -26.78 0.10
N SER A 299 -69.07 -28.09 0.20
CA SER A 299 -69.36 -29.18 -0.78
C SER A 299 -70.88 -29.56 -0.74
N PRO A 300 -71.43 -30.60 -1.46
CA PRO A 300 -70.82 -31.56 -2.40
C PRO A 300 -71.69 -31.93 -3.66
N ALA A 301 -71.21 -32.93 -4.41
CA ALA A 301 -71.87 -33.83 -5.38
C ALA A 301 -71.45 -33.65 -6.86
N ALA A 302 -71.10 -34.67 -7.64
CA ALA A 302 -70.93 -36.10 -7.40
C ALA A 302 -69.98 -36.65 -8.49
N GLU A 303 -69.11 -37.56 -8.08
CA GLU A 303 -68.19 -38.29 -8.94
C GLU A 303 -68.90 -39.51 -9.57
N ARG A 304 -68.65 -39.70 -10.85
CA ARG A 304 -69.12 -40.80 -11.70
C ARG A 304 -68.06 -41.90 -11.68
N ILE A 305 -68.41 -43.18 -11.56
CA ILE A 305 -67.75 -44.32 -12.27
C ILE A 305 -68.44 -45.70 -12.02
N MET A 306 -68.78 -46.34 -13.15
CA MET A 306 -68.80 -47.77 -13.56
C MET A 306 -69.80 -48.86 -13.09
N ARG A 307 -70.34 -49.52 -14.15
CA ARG A 307 -70.61 -50.96 -14.38
C ARG A 307 -71.84 -51.61 -13.72
N GLN A 308 -72.87 -51.86 -14.52
CA GLN A 308 -73.05 -53.12 -15.28
C GLN A 308 -73.41 -52.78 -16.73
#